data_AF-A0A840UQQ9-F1
#
_entry.id   AF-A0A840UQQ9-F1
#
_cell.length_a   1.000
_cell.length_b   1.000
_cell.length_c   1.000
_cell.angle_alpha   90.00
_cell.angle_beta   90.00
_cell.angle_gamma   90.00
#
_symmetry.space_group_name_H-M   'P 1'
#
loop_
_entity.id
_entity.type
_entity.pdbx_description
1 polymer ?
#
loop_
_entity_poly.entity_id
_entity_poly.type
_entity_poly.pdbx_seq_one_letter_code
_entity_poly.pdbx_strand_id
1 'polypeptide(L)'
;MKNTKTTLLAIVAVLLTIGALWFTNRAVTPRQATWDDVLAEGKNGNYRIITTDELAQRYQEDADSLFLVDTRQEWEFRTGHLKGAVNFPMEPTAWARWSKASDLEKLLGPDKDRTLVFY
;
A
#
# COMPACT_ATOMS: atom_id res chain seq x y z
N MET A 1 14.94 -49.12 -23.43
CA MET A 1 15.97 -48.12 -23.79
C MET A 1 15.34 -46.73 -23.67
N LYS A 2 15.74 -45.91 -22.69
CA LYS A 2 15.13 -44.58 -22.48
C LYS A 2 15.49 -43.68 -23.67
N ASN A 3 14.49 -43.10 -24.34
CA ASN A 3 14.68 -42.32 -25.56
C ASN A 3 15.40 -41.00 -25.23
N THR A 4 16.60 -40.79 -25.78
CA THR A 4 17.48 -39.64 -25.50
C THR A 4 16.78 -38.30 -25.70
N LYS A 5 15.81 -38.24 -26.63
CA LYS A 5 14.97 -37.05 -26.89
C LYS A 5 14.08 -36.68 -25.70
N THR A 6 13.50 -37.68 -25.04
CA THR A 6 12.63 -37.48 -23.86
C THR A 6 13.45 -36.98 -22.67
N THR A 7 14.66 -37.50 -22.49
CA THR A 7 15.60 -37.02 -21.45
C THR A 7 16.01 -35.58 -21.72
N LEU A 8 16.31 -35.22 -22.97
CA LEU A 8 16.66 -33.85 -23.36
C LEU A 8 15.51 -32.86 -23.06
N LEU A 9 14.28 -33.20 -23.46
CA LEU A 9 13.10 -32.39 -23.20
C LEU A 9 12.86 -32.15 -21.70
N ALA A 10 13.03 -33.19 -20.87
CA ALA A 10 12.88 -33.07 -19.42
C ALA A 10 13.93 -32.11 -18.82
N ILE A 11 15.19 -32.20 -19.28
CA ILE A 11 16.25 -31.29 -18.83
C ILE A 11 15.94 -29.84 -19.22
N VAL A 12 15.49 -29.61 -20.45
CA VAL A 12 15.11 -28.26 -20.91
C VAL A 12 13.97 -27.70 -20.06
N ALA A 13 12.94 -28.49 -19.77
CA ALA A 13 11.82 -28.05 -18.93
C ALA A 13 12.26 -27.68 -17.51
N VAL A 14 13.16 -28.47 -16.91
CA VAL A 14 13.73 -28.16 -15.58
C VAL A 14 14.54 -26.87 -15.62
N LEU A 15 15.41 -26.68 -16.62
CA LEU A 15 16.21 -25.47 -16.77
C LEU A 15 15.34 -24.22 -16.99
N LEU A 16 14.29 -24.32 -17.80
CA LEU A 16 13.33 -23.24 -17.99
C LEU A 16 12.61 -22.89 -16.68
N THR A 17 12.23 -23.88 -15.89
CA THR A 17 11.55 -23.68 -14.61
C THR A 17 12.48 -23.02 -13.59
N ILE A 18 13.74 -23.46 -13.49
CA ILE A 18 14.75 -22.86 -12.61
C ILE A 18 15.04 -21.41 -13.06
N GLY A 19 15.20 -21.19 -14.36
CA GLY A 19 15.43 -19.85 -14.92
C GLY A 19 14.25 -18.92 -14.66
N ALA A 20 13.02 -19.40 -14.82
CA ALA A 20 11.81 -18.66 -14.49
C ALA A 20 11.74 -18.33 -13.00
N LEU A 21 11.94 -19.32 -12.12
CA LEU A 21 11.95 -19.12 -10.67
C LEU A 21 13.01 -18.10 -10.25
N TRP A 22 14.22 -18.18 -10.79
CA TRP A 22 15.28 -17.22 -10.51
C TRP A 22 14.92 -15.82 -11.02
N PHE A 23 14.32 -15.69 -12.21
CA PHE A 23 13.90 -14.42 -12.77
C PHE A 23 12.75 -13.77 -11.98
N THR A 24 11.76 -14.55 -11.55
CA THR A 24 10.58 -14.04 -10.83
C THR A 24 10.85 -13.78 -9.35
N ASN A 25 11.80 -14.49 -8.73
CA ASN A 25 12.16 -14.32 -7.32
C ASN A 25 13.41 -13.46 -7.10
N ARG A 26 13.82 -12.65 -8.09
CA ARG A 26 14.89 -11.68 -7.85
C ARG A 26 14.44 -10.67 -6.82
N ALA A 27 15.26 -10.46 -5.80
CA ALA A 27 15.04 -9.37 -4.84
C ALA A 27 15.04 -8.04 -5.61
N VAL A 28 13.91 -7.35 -5.59
CA VAL A 28 13.84 -5.95 -6.00
C VAL A 28 14.35 -5.15 -4.81
N THR A 29 15.52 -4.53 -4.94
CA THR A 29 15.96 -3.54 -3.95
C THR A 29 14.97 -2.37 -3.99
N PRO A 30 14.25 -2.08 -2.89
CA PRO A 30 13.39 -0.91 -2.85
C PRO A 30 14.24 0.33 -3.12
N ARG A 31 13.83 1.17 -4.08
CA ARG A 31 14.47 2.46 -4.26
C ARG A 31 14.23 3.27 -2.99
N GLN A 32 15.28 3.84 -2.41
CA GLN A 32 15.10 4.81 -1.32
C GLN A 32 14.43 6.06 -1.88
N ALA A 33 13.24 6.37 -1.38
CA ALA A 33 12.55 7.60 -1.74
C ALA A 33 13.23 8.79 -1.08
N THR A 34 13.42 9.87 -1.83
CA THR A 34 13.86 11.16 -1.31
C THR A 34 12.66 11.97 -0.82
N TRP A 35 12.92 13.06 -0.09
CA TRP A 35 11.85 13.96 0.32
C TRP A 35 11.16 14.63 -0.87
N ASP A 36 11.92 14.94 -1.92
CA ASP A 36 11.37 15.52 -3.15
C ASP A 36 10.42 14.55 -3.85
N ASP A 37 10.69 13.24 -3.81
CA ASP A 37 9.78 12.22 -4.35
C ASP A 37 8.44 12.21 -3.59
N VAL A 38 8.48 12.34 -2.26
CA VAL A 38 7.27 12.38 -1.41
C VAL A 38 6.44 13.62 -1.69
N LEU A 39 7.08 14.79 -1.82
CA LEU A 39 6.41 16.04 -2.17
C LEU A 39 5.81 15.99 -3.58
N ALA A 40 6.52 15.40 -4.54
CA ALA A 40 6.03 15.21 -5.90
C ALA A 40 4.81 14.28 -5.94
N GLU A 41 4.83 13.17 -5.20
CA GLU A 41 3.70 12.26 -5.10
C GLU A 41 2.46 12.94 -4.50
N GLY A 42 2.62 13.68 -3.39
CA GLY A 42 1.53 14.45 -2.78
C GLY A 42 0.92 15.45 -3.75
N LYS A 43 1.77 16.18 -4.49
CA LYS A 43 1.32 17.10 -5.54
C LYS A 43 0.55 16.39 -6.65
N ASN A 44 1.04 15.25 -7.13
CA ASN A 44 0.39 14.47 -8.19
C ASN A 44 -0.95 13.87 -7.75
N GLY A 45 -1.04 13.42 -6.49
CA GLY A 45 -2.26 12.89 -5.90
C GLY A 45 -3.21 13.96 -5.36
N ASN A 46 -2.85 15.25 -5.45
CA ASN A 46 -3.61 16.38 -4.93
C ASN A 46 -3.92 16.27 -3.42
N TYR A 47 -2.92 15.84 -2.64
CA TYR A 47 -2.98 15.81 -1.18
C TYR A 47 -1.75 16.45 -0.56
N ARG A 48 -1.86 16.84 0.71
CA ARG A 48 -0.76 17.45 1.46
C ARG A 48 -0.01 16.37 2.23
N ILE A 49 1.30 16.55 2.34
CA ILE A 49 2.15 15.73 3.21
C ILE A 49 2.11 16.33 4.60
N ILE A 50 1.97 15.47 5.61
CA ILE A 50 2.09 15.81 7.02
C ILE A 50 3.23 14.98 7.60
N THR A 51 4.08 15.59 8.43
CA THR A 51 5.15 14.85 9.11
C THR A 51 4.62 14.16 10.36
N THR A 52 5.35 13.16 10.86
CA THR A 52 5.01 12.48 12.11
C THR A 52 4.91 13.48 13.28
N ASP A 53 5.85 14.42 13.36
CA ASP A 53 5.88 15.42 14.44
C ASP A 53 4.68 16.37 14.36
N GLU A 54 4.33 16.84 13.14
CA GLU A 54 3.17 17.71 12.94
C GLU A 54 1.86 16.99 13.26
N LEU A 55 1.73 15.73 12.83
CA LEU A 55 0.57 14.91 13.15
C LEU A 55 0.45 14.68 14.66
N ALA A 56 1.56 14.35 15.33
CA ALA A 56 1.60 14.14 16.76
C ALA A 56 1.19 15.41 17.54
N GLN A 57 1.68 16.58 17.11
CA GLN A 57 1.31 17.86 17.71
C GLN A 57 -0.20 18.11 17.57
N ARG A 58 -0.74 18.06 16.34
CA ARG A 58 -2.17 18.30 16.09
C ARG A 58 -3.07 17.32 16.85
N TYR A 59 -2.65 16.05 16.90
CA TYR A 59 -3.37 15.00 17.63
C TYR A 59 -3.38 15.23 19.14
N GLN A 60 -2.32 15.80 19.72
CA GLN A 60 -2.27 16.16 21.14
C GLN A 60 -3.08 17.42 21.46
N GLU A 61 -3.14 18.37 20.53
CA GLU A 61 -3.89 19.62 20.68
C GLU A 61 -5.41 19.39 20.58
N ASP A 62 -5.86 18.72 19.52
CA ASP A 62 -7.27 18.42 19.29
C ASP A 62 -7.41 17.17 18.39
N ALA A 63 -7.46 16.00 19.00
CA ALA A 63 -7.63 14.74 18.29
C ALA A 63 -8.95 14.66 17.51
N ASP A 64 -10.01 15.30 18.00
CA ASP A 64 -11.35 15.24 17.39
C ASP A 64 -11.43 16.07 16.10
N SER A 65 -10.50 17.02 15.91
CA SER A 65 -10.34 17.76 14.66
C SER A 65 -9.81 16.92 13.49
N LEU A 66 -9.27 15.72 13.76
CA LEU A 66 -8.64 14.85 12.77
C LEU A 66 -9.49 13.60 12.52
N PHE A 67 -9.86 13.36 11.27
CA PHE A 67 -10.41 12.07 10.86
C PHE A 67 -9.29 11.17 10.34
N LEU A 68 -8.83 10.26 11.21
CA LEU A 68 -7.73 9.35 10.93
C LEU A 68 -8.20 8.08 10.22
N VAL A 69 -7.61 7.77 9.06
CA VAL A 69 -7.94 6.58 8.27
C VAL A 69 -6.70 5.71 8.10
N ASP A 70 -6.71 4.54 8.72
CA ASP A 70 -5.65 3.54 8.61
C ASP A 70 -5.91 2.65 7.41
N THR A 71 -5.03 2.71 6.41
CA THR A 71 -5.20 2.00 5.14
C THR A 71 -4.63 0.58 5.12
N ARG A 72 -4.01 0.15 6.23
CA ARG A 72 -3.36 -1.15 6.38
C ARG A 72 -4.36 -2.30 6.50
N GLN A 73 -3.85 -3.52 6.49
CA GLN A 73 -4.68 -4.71 6.66
C GLN A 73 -5.31 -4.76 8.05
N GLU A 74 -6.48 -5.39 8.16
CA GLU A 74 -7.25 -5.44 9.42
C GLU A 74 -6.43 -6.04 10.57
N TRP A 75 -5.59 -7.05 10.29
CA TRP A 75 -4.76 -7.66 11.33
C TRP A 75 -3.71 -6.70 11.86
N GLU A 76 -3.12 -5.84 11.03
CA GLU A 76 -2.16 -4.81 11.45
C GLU A 76 -2.84 -3.76 12.33
N PHE A 77 -4.03 -3.31 11.90
CA PHE A 77 -4.85 -2.38 12.67
C PHE A 77 -5.14 -2.93 14.07
N ARG A 78 -5.55 -4.19 14.18
CA ARG A 78 -5.86 -4.84 15.47
C ARG A 78 -4.64 -4.96 16.39
N THR A 79 -3.42 -5.05 15.85
CA THR A 79 -2.20 -5.12 16.66
C THR A 79 -1.77 -3.78 17.25
N GLY A 80 -2.24 -2.67 16.68
CA GLY A 80 -1.95 -1.33 17.16
C GLY A 80 -2.26 -0.28 16.08
N HIS A 81 -2.98 0.75 16.47
CA HIS A 81 -3.38 1.88 15.62
C HIS A 81 -3.53 3.15 16.45
N LEU A 82 -3.62 4.30 15.78
CA LEU A 82 -3.92 5.57 16.45
C LEU A 82 -5.33 5.52 17.03
N LYS A 83 -5.50 5.90 18.29
CA LYS A 83 -6.81 5.87 18.95
C LYS A 83 -7.77 6.81 18.20
N GLY A 84 -8.98 6.32 17.93
CA GLY A 84 -9.99 7.06 17.15
C GLY A 84 -9.88 6.88 15.63
N ALA A 85 -8.83 6.22 15.12
CA ALA A 85 -8.72 5.90 13.70
C ALA A 85 -9.75 4.85 13.28
N VAL A 86 -10.19 4.97 12.02
CA VAL A 86 -10.99 3.96 11.33
C VAL A 86 -10.11 3.16 10.37
N ASN A 87 -10.35 1.86 10.23
CA ASN A 87 -9.61 1.03 9.28
C ASN A 87 -10.32 0.96 7.93
N PHE A 88 -9.59 1.21 6.86
CA PHE A 88 -10.05 1.03 5.49
C PHE A 88 -8.96 0.33 4.65
N PRO A 89 -8.87 -1.01 4.72
CA PRO A 89 -7.84 -1.76 4.00
C PRO A 89 -7.94 -1.55 2.50
N MET A 90 -6.83 -1.15 1.88
CA MET A 90 -6.79 -0.82 0.47
C MET A 90 -5.48 -1.20 -0.19
N GLU A 91 -5.58 -2.04 -1.23
CA GLU A 91 -4.43 -2.37 -2.06
C GLU A 91 -4.06 -1.19 -2.96
N PRO A 92 -2.76 -0.95 -3.24
CA PRO A 92 -2.29 0.16 -4.07
C PRO A 92 -2.46 -0.14 -5.57
N THR A 93 -3.65 -0.60 -5.98
CA THR A 93 -3.98 -0.96 -7.36
C THR A 93 -5.10 -0.08 -7.93
N ALA A 94 -5.09 0.13 -9.24
CA ALA A 94 -6.17 0.85 -9.91
C ALA A 94 -7.53 0.15 -9.74
N TRP A 95 -7.54 -1.18 -9.73
CA TRP A 95 -8.74 -1.97 -9.50
C TRP A 95 -9.31 -1.77 -8.09
N ALA A 96 -8.46 -1.78 -7.05
CA ALA A 96 -8.89 -1.52 -5.69
C ALA A 96 -9.43 -0.09 -5.55
N ARG A 97 -8.75 0.92 -6.13
CA ARG A 97 -9.24 2.30 -6.20
C ARG A 97 -10.64 2.40 -6.77
N TRP A 98 -10.88 1.74 -7.91
CA TRP A 98 -12.17 1.77 -8.56
C TRP A 98 -13.24 1.01 -7.77
N SER A 99 -12.96 -0.23 -7.36
CA SER A 99 -13.94 -1.09 -6.69
C SER A 99 -14.32 -0.62 -5.29
N LYS A 100 -13.42 0.05 -4.56
CA LYS A 100 -13.64 0.53 -3.19
C LYS A 100 -14.10 1.98 -3.11
N ALA A 101 -14.21 2.69 -4.23
CA ALA A 101 -14.51 4.12 -4.24
C ALA A 101 -15.82 4.46 -3.50
N SER A 102 -16.90 3.71 -3.75
CA SER A 102 -18.20 3.95 -3.10
C SER A 102 -18.17 3.66 -1.60
N ASP A 103 -17.44 2.62 -1.17
CA ASP A 103 -17.33 2.28 0.24
C ASP A 103 -16.47 3.29 0.99
N LEU A 104 -15.41 3.81 0.34
CA LEU A 104 -14.63 4.91 0.88
C LEU A 104 -15.50 6.17 1.01
N GLU A 105 -16.29 6.51 0.00
CA GLU A 105 -17.20 7.66 0.07
C GLU A 105 -18.20 7.56 1.23
N LYS A 106 -18.78 6.37 1.45
CA LYS A 106 -19.68 6.13 2.59
C LYS A 106 -18.95 6.28 3.93
N LEU A 107 -17.73 5.75 4.05
CA LEU A 107 -16.91 5.91 5.25
C LEU A 107 -16.56 7.39 5.50
N LEU A 108 -16.24 8.12 4.43
CA LEU A 108 -15.87 9.52 4.50
C LEU A 108 -17.08 10.45 4.74
N GLY A 109 -18.28 9.99 4.44
CA GLY A 109 -19.50 10.75 4.66
C GLY A 109 -19.55 12.09 3.89
N PRO A 110 -20.54 12.93 4.24
CA PRO A 110 -20.87 14.13 3.48
C PRO A 110 -20.00 15.35 3.84
N ASP A 111 -19.39 15.38 5.02
CA ASP A 111 -18.60 16.51 5.49
C ASP A 111 -17.28 16.61 4.70
N LYS A 112 -17.13 17.73 3.98
CA LYS A 112 -15.96 18.04 3.14
C LYS A 112 -15.00 19.03 3.78
N ASP A 113 -15.35 19.60 4.93
CA ASP A 113 -14.56 20.62 5.61
C ASP A 113 -13.64 20.01 6.69
N ARG A 114 -13.91 18.76 7.09
CA ARG A 114 -13.07 18.02 8.04
C ARG A 114 -11.70 17.66 7.47
N THR A 115 -10.69 17.70 8.34
CA THR A 115 -9.33 17.30 7.99
C THR A 115 -9.23 15.77 7.99
N LEU A 116 -8.93 15.19 6.83
CA LEU A 116 -8.68 13.76 6.67
C LEU A 116 -7.17 13.50 6.71
N VAL A 117 -6.74 12.50 7.47
CA VAL A 117 -5.36 12.02 7.46
C VAL A 117 -5.35 10.53 7.19
N PHE A 118 -4.77 10.15 6.05
CA PHE A 118 -4.54 8.75 5.71
C PHE A 118 -3.14 8.35 6.14
N TYR A 119 -3.00 7.16 6.72
CA TYR A 119 -1.72 6.60 7.12
C TYR A 119 -1.66 5.08 6.94
#